data_AF-A0A3B8HEQ4-F1
#
_entry.id   AF-A0A3B8HEQ4-F1
#
_cell.length_a   1.000
_cell.length_b   1.000
_cell.length_c   1.000
_cell.angle_alpha   90.00
_cell.angle_beta   90.00
_cell.angle_gamma   90.00
#
_symmetry.space_group_name_H-M   'P 1'
#
loop_
_entity.id
_entity.type
_entity.pdbx_description
1 polymer ?
#
loop_
_entity_poly.entity_id
_entity_poly.type
_entity_poly.pdbx_seq_one_letter_code
_entity_poly.pdbx_strand_id
1 'polypeptide(L)'
;MKLEPIAQSGATPSSGSVGTVTADESFEPLLASMVQAEPGQIQQALPVSPLLTGPSVVEASSPGFRAGPYSGYGPRRAAAAYQQQSTPPAPTPQPNPAESGSGPMSAYQKYKDDQLLRNPGGDGYDLEHQRVATDQTQSQSWWGRVGKDLSDSFGNLKNLCNNFLLGARFCYRKPNNEIGEGTRRGVVGSVVDFFKDLGSALSFGQWRPDGSSKPEGVWERFKFFGSHLMKAFSRDLFDGVCGGVNHMAGDLVLAGWNLVEVLPDATIGNLESGRKLTTTLFDNGQVWVEYLTDIVPTGDAWLRVHAPSLQEFKLPVVYNLGMPEHFTGDTRWEYIRNTPFRKTIETIGALLADVAIGLSTGQVNLTSDSGPKRSLP
;
A
#
# COMPACT_ATOMS: atom_id res chain seq x y z
N MET A 1 -24.31 -76.14 23.26
CA MET A 1 -23.23 -77.16 23.18
C MET A 1 -23.21 -77.68 21.75
N LYS A 2 -22.00 -77.76 21.16
CA LYS A 2 -21.63 -78.19 19.79
C LYS A 2 -21.89 -77.22 18.62
N LEU A 3 -20.79 -76.52 18.33
CA LEU A 3 -20.36 -75.93 17.06
C LEU A 3 -20.12 -77.01 16.00
N GLU A 4 -20.24 -76.66 14.71
CA GLU A 4 -19.16 -76.79 13.71
C GLU A 4 -19.45 -75.89 12.48
N PRO A 5 -18.42 -75.52 11.69
CA PRO A 5 -18.31 -74.23 11.02
C PRO A 5 -18.43 -74.29 9.48
N ILE A 6 -18.77 -73.15 8.87
CA ILE A 6 -18.54 -72.91 7.43
C ILE A 6 -17.50 -71.80 7.31
N ALA A 7 -16.33 -72.18 6.83
CA ALA A 7 -15.31 -71.28 6.33
C ALA A 7 -15.69 -70.83 4.91
N GLN A 8 -15.50 -69.55 4.59
CA GLN A 8 -14.82 -69.18 3.35
C GLN A 8 -14.38 -67.71 3.32
N SER A 9 -13.13 -67.56 2.87
CA SER A 9 -12.60 -66.51 2.02
C SER A 9 -12.24 -65.17 2.68
N GLY A 10 -10.96 -65.05 2.99
CA GLY A 10 -10.31 -63.80 3.36
C GLY A 10 -10.22 -62.80 2.22
N ALA A 11 -10.35 -61.53 2.58
CA ALA A 11 -9.82 -60.40 1.85
C ALA A 11 -9.30 -59.41 2.90
N THR A 12 -7.97 -59.38 3.06
CA THR A 12 -7.24 -58.33 3.76
C THR A 12 -7.44 -57.00 3.04
N PRO A 13 -7.95 -55.93 3.68
CA PRO A 13 -7.80 -54.61 3.12
C PRO A 13 -6.35 -54.16 3.32
N SER A 14 -5.65 -54.02 2.19
CA SER A 14 -4.34 -53.38 2.10
C SER A 14 -4.38 -52.00 2.74
N SER A 15 -3.43 -51.74 3.62
CA SER A 15 -3.10 -50.42 4.15
C SER A 15 -2.73 -49.47 3.00
N GLY A 16 -3.70 -48.74 2.48
CA GLY A 16 -3.45 -47.57 1.65
C GLY A 16 -2.90 -46.47 2.55
N SER A 17 -1.64 -46.11 2.37
CA SER A 17 -1.07 -44.89 2.91
C SER A 17 -1.87 -43.71 2.36
N VAL A 18 -2.76 -43.15 3.18
CA VAL A 18 -3.36 -41.85 2.90
C VAL A 18 -2.22 -40.85 2.94
N GLY A 19 -1.76 -40.44 1.77
CA GLY A 19 -0.81 -39.35 1.62
C GLY A 19 -1.41 -38.11 2.27
N THR A 20 -0.75 -37.63 3.32
CA THR A 20 -0.91 -36.26 3.83
C THR A 20 -0.66 -35.32 2.66
N VAL A 21 -1.74 -34.75 2.11
CA VAL A 21 -1.68 -33.58 1.25
C VAL A 21 -1.29 -32.42 2.16
N THR A 22 -0.01 -32.07 2.17
CA THR A 22 0.50 -30.84 2.78
C THR A 22 -0.09 -29.67 2.00
N ALA A 23 -0.97 -28.89 2.63
CA ALA A 23 -1.60 -27.69 2.08
C ALA A 23 -0.62 -26.49 1.98
N ASP A 24 0.65 -26.74 1.67
CA ASP A 24 1.73 -25.76 1.72
C ASP A 24 2.19 -25.28 0.33
N GLU A 25 1.64 -25.82 -0.77
CA GLU A 25 2.26 -25.62 -2.11
C GLU A 25 1.38 -24.93 -3.17
N SER A 26 0.20 -24.38 -2.84
CA SER A 26 -0.70 -23.88 -3.90
C SER A 26 -0.75 -22.37 -4.14
N PHE A 27 -0.04 -21.54 -3.35
CA PHE A 27 -0.08 -20.08 -3.52
C PHE A 27 1.30 -19.39 -3.63
N GLU A 28 2.32 -19.90 -2.95
CA GLU A 28 3.71 -19.43 -3.10
C GLU A 28 4.24 -19.49 -4.54
N PRO A 29 4.02 -20.54 -5.36
CA PRO A 29 4.57 -20.58 -6.72
C PRO A 29 3.92 -19.55 -7.67
N LEU A 30 2.71 -19.06 -7.40
CA LEU A 30 2.04 -18.08 -8.25
C LEU A 30 2.59 -16.65 -8.01
N LEU A 31 3.01 -16.35 -6.79
CA LEU A 31 3.75 -15.13 -6.45
C LEU A 31 5.25 -15.24 -6.77
N ALA A 32 5.86 -16.41 -6.54
CA ALA A 32 7.26 -16.67 -6.89
C ALA A 32 7.49 -16.68 -8.41
N SER A 33 6.52 -17.12 -9.22
CA SER A 33 6.59 -17.05 -10.69
C SER A 33 6.48 -15.63 -11.23
N MET A 34 5.87 -14.69 -10.49
CA MET A 34 5.91 -13.26 -10.81
C MET A 34 7.25 -12.59 -10.43
N VAL A 35 8.06 -13.25 -9.57
CA VAL A 35 9.33 -12.73 -9.05
C VAL A 35 10.57 -13.41 -9.68
N GLN A 36 10.42 -14.56 -10.35
CA GLN A 36 11.50 -15.24 -11.09
C GLN A 36 11.79 -14.65 -12.49
N ALA A 37 11.76 -13.32 -12.63
CA ALA A 37 12.51 -12.66 -13.71
C ALA A 37 13.89 -12.31 -13.14
N GLU A 38 14.84 -13.24 -13.22
CA GLU A 38 16.21 -12.98 -12.79
C GLU A 38 16.84 -11.83 -13.62
N PRO A 39 17.49 -10.84 -12.97
CA PRO A 39 18.27 -9.83 -13.64
C PRO A 39 19.62 -10.44 -14.06
N GLY A 40 19.62 -11.26 -15.12
CA GLY A 40 20.81 -12.01 -15.53
C GLY A 40 20.99 -12.25 -17.04
N GLN A 41 20.00 -11.96 -17.90
CA GLN A 41 20.09 -12.30 -19.34
C GLN A 41 19.79 -11.16 -20.32
N ILE A 42 20.22 -9.93 -20.00
CA ILE A 42 20.41 -8.88 -21.02
C ILE A 42 21.86 -8.40 -21.00
N GLN A 43 22.79 -9.32 -21.23
CA GLN A 43 24.12 -9.00 -21.74
C GLN A 43 24.46 -10.07 -22.77
N GLN A 44 24.05 -9.83 -24.02
CA GLN A 44 24.78 -10.21 -25.25
C GLN A 44 23.85 -10.03 -26.45
N ALA A 45 23.96 -8.87 -27.08
CA ALA A 45 24.02 -8.69 -28.53
C ALA A 45 23.85 -7.21 -28.81
N LEU A 46 24.95 -6.51 -29.08
CA LEU A 46 25.12 -5.57 -30.21
C LEU A 46 26.58 -5.06 -30.16
N PRO A 47 27.32 -5.11 -31.29
CA PRO A 47 28.75 -4.82 -31.33
C PRO A 47 29.03 -3.31 -31.24
N VAL A 48 30.00 -2.95 -30.40
CA VAL A 48 30.62 -1.62 -30.37
C VAL A 48 31.66 -1.55 -31.49
N SER A 49 31.50 -0.63 -32.43
CA SER A 49 32.57 -0.18 -33.32
C SER A 49 33.00 1.25 -32.93
N PRO A 50 34.29 1.53 -32.73
CA PRO A 50 34.80 2.87 -32.48
C PRO A 50 35.41 3.48 -33.76
N LEU A 51 35.01 4.69 -34.13
CA LEU A 51 35.82 5.77 -34.73
C LEU A 51 34.89 6.83 -35.34
N LEU A 52 34.98 8.09 -34.91
CA LEU A 52 35.50 9.20 -35.71
C LEU A 52 35.37 10.55 -34.97
N THR A 53 36.40 11.34 -35.18
CA THR A 53 36.81 12.64 -34.62
C THR A 53 35.95 13.85 -35.03
N GLY A 54 35.61 14.70 -34.04
CA GLY A 54 35.51 16.19 -34.08
C GLY A 54 34.45 16.86 -34.98
N PRO A 55 34.23 18.19 -34.89
CA PRO A 55 34.91 19.21 -34.08
C PRO A 55 33.99 20.07 -33.17
N SER A 56 34.63 20.98 -32.43
CA SER A 56 34.17 21.92 -31.40
C SER A 56 33.16 23.02 -31.82
N VAL A 57 32.86 23.88 -30.81
CA VAL A 57 32.22 25.23 -30.82
C VAL A 57 30.67 25.15 -30.73
N VAL A 58 29.92 25.83 -29.85
CA VAL A 58 29.98 27.22 -29.34
C VAL A 58 29.37 27.33 -27.94
N GLU A 59 30.05 28.11 -27.10
CA GLU A 59 29.62 28.69 -25.83
C GLU A 59 28.46 29.69 -26.06
N ALA A 60 27.28 29.41 -25.53
CA ALA A 60 26.15 30.34 -25.49
C ALA A 60 25.87 30.75 -24.05
N SER A 61 26.49 31.86 -23.65
CA SER A 61 26.20 32.59 -22.42
C SER A 61 24.79 33.17 -22.47
N SER A 62 23.99 32.93 -21.44
CA SER A 62 22.74 33.66 -21.17
C SER A 62 22.56 33.87 -19.67
N PRO A 63 21.92 34.97 -19.25
CA PRO A 63 22.35 35.70 -18.06
C PRO A 63 21.62 35.28 -16.77
N GLY A 64 22.41 35.07 -15.72
CA GLY A 64 22.16 35.63 -14.39
C GLY A 64 20.84 35.31 -13.70
N PHE A 65 20.60 34.05 -13.34
CA PHE A 65 19.64 33.71 -12.29
C PHE A 65 20.28 33.98 -10.92
N ARG A 66 20.03 35.17 -10.37
CA ARG A 66 20.45 35.52 -9.00
C ARG A 66 19.37 35.02 -8.03
N ALA A 67 19.57 33.83 -7.47
CA ALA A 67 18.72 33.29 -6.41
C ALA A 67 18.86 34.17 -5.16
N GLY A 68 17.82 34.97 -4.88
CA GLY A 68 17.60 35.59 -3.57
C GLY A 68 17.17 34.53 -2.54
N PRO A 69 17.37 34.79 -1.25
CA PRO A 69 17.26 33.76 -0.22
C PRO A 69 15.80 33.34 -0.01
N TYR A 70 15.52 32.07 -0.28
CA TYR A 70 14.31 31.41 0.21
C TYR A 70 14.38 31.27 1.72
N SER A 71 13.46 31.95 2.41
CA SER A 71 13.16 31.76 3.82
C SER A 71 11.94 30.84 3.94
N GLY A 72 12.13 29.67 4.55
CA GLY A 72 11.06 28.75 4.93
C GLY A 72 11.41 27.29 4.64
N TYR A 73 11.86 26.58 5.68
CA TYR A 73 12.37 25.20 5.72
C TYR A 73 13.85 25.05 5.33
N GLY A 74 14.70 25.06 6.36
CA GLY A 74 16.14 25.28 6.26
C GLY A 74 16.93 24.12 5.63
N PRO A 75 17.91 24.41 4.75
CA PRO A 75 18.77 23.43 4.06
C PRO A 75 19.89 22.80 4.93
N ARG A 76 19.91 23.05 6.25
CA ARG A 76 20.98 22.53 7.13
C ARG A 76 20.75 21.14 7.71
N ARG A 77 19.55 20.55 7.59
CA ARG A 77 19.28 19.20 8.12
C ARG A 77 19.46 18.07 7.10
N ALA A 78 19.24 18.31 5.80
CA ALA A 78 19.46 17.29 4.76
C ALA A 78 20.97 17.04 4.49
N ALA A 79 21.80 18.08 4.53
CA ALA A 79 23.25 17.92 4.42
C ALA A 79 23.89 17.29 5.69
N ALA A 80 23.28 17.49 6.87
CA ALA A 80 23.71 16.84 8.11
C ALA A 80 23.36 15.33 8.13
N ALA A 81 22.29 14.91 7.43
CA ALA A 81 21.92 13.50 7.32
C ALA A 81 22.92 12.68 6.47
N TYR A 82 23.63 13.31 5.53
CA TYR A 82 24.73 12.68 4.80
C TYR A 82 26.08 12.73 5.53
N GLN A 83 26.25 13.62 6.52
CA GLN A 83 27.48 13.70 7.33
C GLN A 83 27.48 12.80 8.58
N GLN A 84 26.33 12.26 9.00
CA GLN A 84 26.26 11.29 10.11
C GLN A 84 26.70 9.86 9.71
N GLN A 85 27.15 9.63 8.48
CA GLN A 85 27.71 8.35 8.02
C GLN A 85 29.14 8.04 8.50
N SER A 86 29.74 8.87 9.37
CA SER A 86 31.13 8.68 9.81
C SER A 86 31.34 8.75 11.33
N THR A 87 30.35 8.34 12.13
CA THR A 87 30.54 8.19 13.59
C THR A 87 30.49 6.71 13.99
N PRO A 88 31.52 6.16 14.67
CA PRO A 88 31.49 4.77 15.12
C PRO A 88 30.34 4.55 16.13
N PRO A 89 29.69 3.37 16.13
CA PRO A 89 28.49 3.14 16.92
C PRO A 89 28.78 3.22 18.43
N ALA A 90 27.95 3.98 19.13
CA ALA A 90 27.89 4.00 20.59
C ALA A 90 27.39 2.64 21.13
N PRO A 91 27.80 2.23 22.35
CA PRO A 91 27.50 0.90 22.88
C PRO A 91 26.00 0.66 23.05
N THR A 92 25.59 -0.53 22.61
CA THR A 92 24.23 -1.06 22.55
C THR A 92 23.51 -0.99 23.91
N PRO A 93 22.32 -0.34 24.00
CA PRO A 93 21.41 -0.58 25.12
C PRO A 93 20.91 -2.03 25.07
N GLN A 94 20.96 -2.73 26.20
CA GLN A 94 20.50 -4.11 26.30
C GLN A 94 19.02 -4.24 25.90
N PRO A 95 18.65 -5.24 25.08
CA PRO A 95 17.27 -5.47 24.69
C PRO A 95 16.43 -6.01 25.87
N ASN A 96 15.17 -5.58 25.93
CA ASN A 96 14.19 -6.12 26.85
C ASN A 96 14.00 -7.64 26.62
N PRO A 97 13.92 -8.47 27.67
CA PRO A 97 13.86 -9.94 27.53
C PRO A 97 12.59 -10.53 26.89
N ALA A 98 11.69 -9.71 26.33
CA ALA A 98 10.42 -10.17 25.76
C ALA A 98 10.44 -10.37 24.22
N GLU A 99 11.57 -10.10 23.55
CA GLU A 99 11.71 -10.22 22.09
C GLU A 99 12.50 -11.47 21.63
N SER A 100 12.52 -12.55 22.42
CA SER A 100 13.17 -13.80 22.01
C SER A 100 12.25 -14.64 21.11
N GLY A 101 12.20 -14.32 19.81
CA GLY A 101 11.44 -15.16 18.88
C GLY A 101 11.64 -14.96 17.37
N SER A 102 11.99 -13.78 16.88
CA SER A 102 12.03 -13.54 15.43
C SER A 102 13.39 -13.04 14.97
N GLY A 103 14.05 -13.82 14.11
CA GLY A 103 15.14 -13.31 13.28
C GLY A 103 14.70 -12.12 12.41
N PRO A 104 15.63 -11.49 11.66
CA PRO A 104 15.28 -10.37 10.80
C PRO A 104 14.19 -10.76 9.79
N MET A 105 13.06 -10.06 9.80
CA MET A 105 11.97 -10.28 8.85
C MET A 105 12.43 -10.07 7.40
N SER A 106 12.03 -10.97 6.50
CA SER A 106 12.23 -10.79 5.06
C SER A 106 11.43 -9.58 4.53
N ALA A 107 11.81 -9.07 3.36
CA ALA A 107 11.12 -7.93 2.74
C ALA A 107 9.63 -8.22 2.46
N TYR A 108 9.30 -9.47 2.12
CA TYR A 108 7.92 -9.92 1.94
C TYR A 108 7.18 -10.01 3.29
N GLN A 109 7.80 -10.56 4.34
CA GLN A 109 7.19 -10.60 5.67
C GLN A 109 6.89 -9.21 6.20
N LYS A 110 7.79 -8.24 6.00
CA LYS A 110 7.54 -6.83 6.30
C LYS A 110 6.35 -6.27 5.51
N TYR A 111 6.24 -6.62 4.22
CA TYR A 111 5.11 -6.20 3.40
C TYR A 111 3.78 -6.79 3.92
N LYS A 112 3.74 -8.09 4.21
CA LYS A 112 2.56 -8.75 4.79
C LYS A 112 2.18 -8.16 6.15
N ASP A 113 3.14 -7.98 7.07
CA ASP A 113 2.92 -7.37 8.38
C ASP A 113 2.39 -5.93 8.24
N ASP A 114 2.92 -5.12 7.32
CA ASP A 114 2.38 -3.78 7.06
C ASP A 114 0.93 -3.84 6.54
N GLN A 115 0.58 -4.76 5.63
CA GLN A 115 -0.78 -4.83 5.08
C GLN A 115 -1.81 -5.31 6.12
N LEU A 116 -1.43 -6.27 6.98
CA LEU A 116 -2.32 -6.77 8.04
C LEU A 116 -2.58 -5.73 9.15
N LEU A 117 -1.69 -4.74 9.34
CA LEU A 117 -1.87 -3.69 10.33
C LEU A 117 -2.87 -2.59 9.91
N ARG A 118 -3.20 -2.51 8.61
CA ARG A 118 -3.92 -1.34 8.08
C ARG A 118 -5.41 -1.37 8.36
N ASN A 119 -5.99 -2.54 8.58
CA ASN A 119 -7.42 -2.71 8.81
C ASN A 119 -7.70 -3.86 9.78
N PRO A 120 -8.83 -3.83 10.51
CA PRO A 120 -9.33 -4.95 11.31
C PRO A 120 -9.30 -6.27 10.53
N GLY A 121 -8.96 -7.35 11.24
CA GLY A 121 -8.57 -8.63 10.67
C GLY A 121 -7.22 -9.07 11.23
N GLY A 122 -6.59 -10.08 10.62
CA GLY A 122 -5.29 -10.59 11.03
C GLY A 122 -5.32 -11.29 12.40
N ASP A 123 -5.27 -12.62 12.40
CA ASP A 123 -5.33 -13.40 13.66
C ASP A 123 -4.14 -13.14 14.60
N GLY A 124 -3.04 -12.63 14.06
CA GLY A 124 -1.82 -12.29 14.80
C GLY A 124 -1.81 -10.93 15.50
N TYR A 125 -2.86 -10.11 15.37
CA TYR A 125 -2.83 -8.72 15.83
C TYR A 125 -4.01 -8.35 16.72
N ASP A 126 -3.69 -7.54 17.73
CA ASP A 126 -4.65 -6.80 18.55
C ASP A 126 -4.40 -5.31 18.28
N LEU A 127 -5.08 -4.82 17.23
CA LEU A 127 -4.89 -3.46 16.71
C LEU A 127 -5.42 -2.38 17.67
N GLU A 128 -6.44 -2.71 18.47
CA GLU A 128 -6.96 -1.80 19.50
C GLU A 128 -5.90 -1.48 20.55
N HIS A 129 -5.11 -2.48 20.94
CA HIS A 129 -4.04 -2.34 21.93
C HIS A 129 -2.63 -2.20 21.29
N GLN A 130 -2.55 -2.02 19.97
CA GLN A 130 -1.31 -1.80 19.22
C GLN A 130 -0.23 -2.86 19.52
N ARG A 131 -0.63 -4.13 19.57
CA ARG A 131 0.28 -5.23 19.89
C ARG A 131 0.09 -6.43 18.98
N VAL A 132 1.17 -7.20 18.84
CA VAL A 132 1.08 -8.56 18.30
C VAL A 132 0.39 -9.41 19.36
N ALA A 133 -0.65 -10.15 18.98
CA ALA A 133 -1.39 -11.00 19.90
C ALA A 133 -0.47 -12.16 20.35
N THR A 134 0.15 -12.00 21.51
CA THR A 134 1.04 -13.02 22.12
C THR A 134 0.28 -14.09 22.87
N ASP A 135 -0.98 -13.84 23.23
CA ASP A 135 -1.80 -14.77 24.00
C ASP A 135 -2.77 -15.52 23.09
N GLN A 136 -2.37 -16.74 22.71
CA GLN A 136 -3.21 -17.67 21.96
C GLN A 136 -4.49 -18.05 22.74
N THR A 137 -4.57 -17.83 24.05
CA THR A 137 -5.63 -18.38 24.89
C THR A 137 -7.03 -17.83 24.60
N GLN A 138 -7.17 -16.59 24.11
CA GLN A 138 -8.47 -16.02 23.69
C GLN A 138 -8.83 -16.37 22.23
N SER A 139 -7.82 -16.46 21.35
CA SER A 139 -7.97 -16.81 19.92
C SER A 139 -8.07 -18.32 19.64
N GLN A 140 -7.93 -19.17 20.66
CA GLN A 140 -8.06 -20.63 20.56
C GLN A 140 -9.49 -21.13 20.84
N SER A 141 -10.35 -20.33 21.48
CA SER A 141 -11.72 -20.75 21.76
C SER A 141 -12.62 -20.52 20.54
N TRP A 142 -13.49 -21.47 20.23
CA TRP A 142 -14.44 -21.39 19.11
C TRP A 142 -15.27 -20.09 19.11
N TRP A 143 -15.78 -19.69 20.28
CA TRP A 143 -16.52 -18.43 20.44
C TRP A 143 -15.63 -17.19 20.31
N GLY A 144 -14.37 -17.27 20.74
CA GLY A 144 -13.41 -16.17 20.61
C GLY A 144 -13.07 -15.88 19.15
N ARG A 145 -12.96 -16.92 18.33
CA ARG A 145 -12.69 -16.80 16.88
C ARG A 145 -13.85 -16.21 16.11
N VAL A 146 -15.02 -16.84 16.18
CA VAL A 146 -16.26 -16.32 15.56
C VAL A 146 -16.57 -14.90 16.03
N GLY A 147 -16.38 -14.63 17.33
CA GLY A 147 -16.55 -13.29 17.89
C GLY A 147 -15.55 -12.27 17.36
N LYS A 148 -14.29 -12.66 17.18
CA LYS A 148 -13.25 -11.83 16.57
C LYS A 148 -13.59 -11.49 15.12
N ASP A 149 -13.92 -12.46 14.28
CA ASP A 149 -14.24 -12.21 12.87
C ASP A 149 -15.45 -11.30 12.69
N LEU A 150 -16.49 -11.48 13.52
CA LEU A 150 -17.66 -10.58 13.55
C LEU A 150 -17.27 -9.17 14.02
N SER A 151 -16.40 -9.06 15.03
CA SER A 151 -15.88 -7.78 15.51
C SER A 151 -15.02 -7.09 14.46
N ASP A 152 -14.18 -7.84 13.72
CA ASP A 152 -13.33 -7.32 12.65
C ASP A 152 -14.20 -6.87 11.46
N SER A 153 -15.23 -7.64 11.11
CA SER A 153 -16.23 -7.24 10.11
C SER A 153 -16.93 -5.92 10.49
N PHE A 154 -17.38 -5.80 11.74
CA PHE A 154 -17.98 -4.55 12.24
C PHE A 154 -16.96 -3.40 12.33
N GLY A 155 -15.71 -3.70 12.69
CA GLY A 155 -14.60 -2.76 12.71
C GLY A 155 -14.35 -2.17 11.33
N ASN A 156 -14.34 -3.01 10.29
CA ASN A 156 -14.22 -2.59 8.90
C ASN A 156 -15.44 -1.75 8.46
N LEU A 157 -16.67 -2.13 8.82
CA LEU A 157 -17.85 -1.29 8.55
C LEU A 157 -17.80 0.08 9.25
N LYS A 158 -17.27 0.12 10.48
CA LYS A 158 -17.02 1.37 11.20
C LYS A 158 -15.94 2.21 10.49
N ASN A 159 -14.88 1.58 10.00
CA ASN A 159 -13.84 2.26 9.22
C ASN A 159 -14.40 2.85 7.92
N LEU A 160 -15.28 2.14 7.22
CA LEU A 160 -16.00 2.67 6.06
C LEU A 160 -16.75 3.97 6.41
N CYS A 161 -17.52 3.97 7.50
CA CYS A 161 -18.23 5.17 7.97
C CYS A 161 -17.27 6.30 8.36
N ASN A 162 -16.15 5.98 9.02
CA ASN A 162 -15.15 6.96 9.41
C ASN A 162 -14.46 7.57 8.18
N ASN A 163 -14.10 6.76 7.19
CA ASN A 163 -13.51 7.19 5.91
C ASN A 163 -14.49 8.00 5.06
N PHE A 164 -15.80 7.74 5.15
CA PHE A 164 -16.78 8.65 4.59
C PHE A 164 -16.74 10.04 5.27
N LEU A 165 -16.59 10.08 6.59
CA LEU A 165 -16.59 11.31 7.38
C LEU A 165 -15.22 12.00 7.41
N LEU A 166 -14.43 11.76 8.45
CA LEU A 166 -13.19 12.49 8.76
C LEU A 166 -11.92 11.68 8.52
N GLY A 167 -12.04 10.37 8.34
CA GLY A 167 -10.95 9.42 8.19
C GLY A 167 -10.94 8.33 9.26
N ALA A 168 -10.64 7.10 8.86
CA ALA A 168 -10.39 5.99 9.76
C ALA A 168 -8.95 6.01 10.28
N ARG A 169 -8.76 5.44 11.47
CA ARG A 169 -7.42 5.21 12.03
C ARG A 169 -6.89 3.88 11.56
N PHE A 170 -5.57 3.76 11.45
CA PHE A 170 -4.90 2.54 11.01
C PHE A 170 -3.58 2.36 11.75
N CYS A 171 -3.09 1.12 11.83
CA CYS A 171 -1.80 0.83 12.44
C CYS A 171 -0.68 0.70 11.40
N TYR A 172 0.56 0.95 11.82
CA TYR A 172 1.75 0.77 11.00
C TYR A 172 2.98 0.44 11.85
N ARG A 173 4.06 -0.07 11.24
CA ARG A 173 5.35 -0.27 11.92
C ARG A 173 6.21 0.97 11.90
N LYS A 174 6.61 1.42 13.09
CA LYS A 174 7.63 2.46 13.27
C LYS A 174 9.04 1.92 13.00
N PRO A 175 10.05 2.80 12.82
CA PRO A 175 11.45 2.38 12.62
C PRO A 175 12.04 1.54 13.77
N ASN A 176 11.52 1.69 15.00
CA ASN A 176 11.89 0.88 16.16
C ASN A 176 11.09 -0.44 16.28
N ASN A 177 10.36 -0.84 15.23
CA ASN A 177 9.45 -1.98 15.18
C ASN A 177 8.23 -1.92 16.11
N GLU A 178 7.99 -0.83 16.84
CA GLU A 178 6.74 -0.66 17.56
C GLU A 178 5.56 -0.43 16.59
N ILE A 179 4.35 -0.79 17.02
CA ILE A 179 3.14 -0.46 16.30
C ILE A 179 2.76 0.98 16.63
N GLY A 180 2.54 1.80 15.60
CA GLY A 180 2.03 3.16 15.69
C GLY A 180 0.66 3.28 15.07
N GLU A 181 0.05 4.46 15.22
CA GLU A 181 -1.28 4.77 14.71
C GLU A 181 -1.21 5.99 13.79
N GLY A 182 -1.84 5.89 12.63
CA GLY A 182 -2.05 6.97 11.67
C GLY A 182 -3.54 7.23 11.47
N THR A 183 -3.87 8.25 10.67
CA THR A 183 -5.25 8.55 10.29
C THR A 183 -5.34 8.84 8.81
N ARG A 184 -6.23 8.14 8.10
CA ARG A 184 -6.53 8.35 6.68
C ARG A 184 -7.31 9.65 6.50
N ARG A 185 -7.40 10.17 5.28
CA ARG A 185 -8.29 11.32 4.99
C ARG A 185 -9.70 10.82 4.75
N GLY A 186 -10.69 11.47 5.36
CA GLY A 186 -12.09 11.21 5.08
C GLY A 186 -12.64 12.01 3.89
N VAL A 187 -13.67 11.49 3.24
CA VAL A 187 -14.30 12.13 2.06
C VAL A 187 -14.92 13.47 2.42
N VAL A 188 -15.79 13.54 3.43
CA VAL A 188 -16.45 14.79 3.84
C VAL A 188 -15.42 15.81 4.34
N GLY A 189 -14.47 15.37 5.16
CA GLY A 189 -13.36 16.22 5.62
C GLY A 189 -12.59 16.83 4.45
N SER A 190 -12.28 16.03 3.44
CA SER A 190 -11.55 16.47 2.25
C SER A 190 -12.38 17.42 1.36
N VAL A 191 -13.69 17.21 1.23
CA VAL A 191 -14.58 18.16 0.54
C VAL A 191 -14.59 19.52 1.25
N VAL A 192 -14.63 19.52 2.59
CA VAL A 192 -14.57 20.77 3.36
C VAL A 192 -13.23 21.48 3.17
N ASP A 193 -12.12 20.73 3.22
CA ASP A 193 -10.78 21.27 2.98
C ASP A 193 -10.65 21.84 1.55
N PHE A 194 -11.20 21.15 0.54
CA PHE A 194 -11.24 21.61 -0.84
C PHE A 194 -11.86 23.01 -0.95
N PHE A 195 -13.04 23.24 -0.35
CA PHE A 195 -13.69 24.55 -0.42
C PHE A 195 -12.93 25.62 0.37
N LYS A 196 -12.28 25.26 1.48
CA LYS A 196 -11.42 26.18 2.23
C LYS A 196 -10.22 26.61 1.40
N ASP A 197 -9.51 25.67 0.81
CA ASP A 197 -8.31 25.95 0.01
C ASP A 197 -8.67 26.65 -1.30
N LEU A 198 -9.77 26.26 -1.96
CA LEU A 198 -10.28 26.95 -3.14
C LEU A 198 -10.67 28.40 -2.84
N GLY A 199 -11.42 28.66 -1.77
CA GLY A 199 -11.77 30.03 -1.40
C GLY A 199 -10.54 30.85 -0.96
N SER A 200 -9.57 30.22 -0.28
CA SER A 200 -8.30 30.86 0.07
C SER A 200 -7.52 31.25 -1.19
N ALA A 201 -7.49 30.36 -2.19
CA ALA A 201 -6.90 30.64 -3.49
C ALA A 201 -7.61 31.81 -4.18
N LEU A 202 -8.93 31.71 -4.41
CA LEU A 202 -9.73 32.72 -5.11
C LEU A 202 -9.71 34.10 -4.44
N SER A 203 -9.55 34.14 -3.12
CA SER A 203 -9.39 35.38 -2.37
C SER A 203 -7.95 35.92 -2.34
N PHE A 204 -7.02 35.26 -3.03
CA PHE A 204 -5.58 35.57 -3.03
C PHE A 204 -5.01 35.68 -1.61
N GLY A 205 -5.43 34.80 -0.71
CA GLY A 205 -5.01 34.76 0.70
C GLY A 205 -5.65 35.83 1.59
N GLN A 206 -6.74 36.48 1.15
CA GLN A 206 -7.50 37.39 2.00
C GLN A 206 -8.33 36.61 3.04
N TRP A 207 -8.98 35.52 2.62
CA TRP A 207 -9.60 34.54 3.52
C TRP A 207 -8.61 33.39 3.75
N ARG A 208 -8.31 33.12 5.03
CA ARG A 208 -7.30 32.14 5.48
C ARG A 208 -7.84 31.36 6.67
N PRO A 209 -8.71 30.36 6.44
CA PRO A 209 -9.34 29.58 7.51
C PRO A 209 -8.34 28.69 8.28
N ASP A 210 -7.16 28.46 7.71
CA ASP A 210 -6.06 27.69 8.31
C ASP A 210 -5.12 28.53 9.17
N GLY A 211 -5.32 29.85 9.22
CA GLY A 211 -4.44 30.77 9.96
C GLY A 211 -3.05 30.97 9.31
N SER A 212 -2.87 30.57 8.04
CA SER A 212 -1.64 30.80 7.28
C SER A 212 -1.23 32.27 7.30
N SER A 213 0.05 32.58 7.08
CA SER A 213 0.53 33.97 7.01
C SER A 213 -0.08 34.71 5.81
N LYS A 214 -0.25 36.03 5.93
CA LYS A 214 -0.84 36.82 4.85
C LYS A 214 0.19 36.96 3.72
N PRO A 215 -0.15 36.65 2.46
CA PRO A 215 0.77 36.90 1.36
C PRO A 215 0.98 38.40 1.16
N GLU A 216 2.24 38.82 1.09
CA GLU A 216 2.63 40.23 0.94
C GLU A 216 3.03 40.55 -0.51
N GLY A 217 2.43 41.61 -1.06
CA GLY A 217 2.67 42.02 -2.45
C GLY A 217 1.93 41.15 -3.48
N VAL A 218 2.04 41.55 -4.75
CA VAL A 218 1.32 40.93 -5.87
C VAL A 218 1.85 39.53 -6.17
N TRP A 219 3.17 39.35 -6.13
CA TRP A 219 3.81 38.08 -6.49
C TRP A 219 3.51 36.95 -5.49
N GLU A 220 3.58 37.22 -4.19
CA GLU A 220 3.27 36.21 -3.17
C GLU A 220 1.77 35.88 -3.18
N ARG A 221 0.89 36.82 -3.54
CA ARG A 221 -0.53 36.54 -3.75
C ARG A 221 -0.77 35.58 -4.92
N PHE A 222 -0.06 35.76 -6.04
CA PHE A 222 -0.15 34.84 -7.18
C PHE A 222 0.39 33.45 -6.84
N LYS A 223 1.53 33.36 -6.15
CA LYS A 223 2.05 32.08 -5.63
C LYS A 223 1.07 31.42 -4.68
N PHE A 224 0.50 32.19 -3.75
CA PHE A 224 -0.48 31.71 -2.79
C PHE A 224 -1.71 31.14 -3.50
N PHE A 225 -2.25 31.88 -4.47
CA PHE A 225 -3.34 31.43 -5.35
C PHE A 225 -3.01 30.09 -6.00
N GLY A 226 -1.88 30.00 -6.71
CA GLY A 226 -1.49 28.78 -7.43
C GLY A 226 -1.27 27.60 -6.50
N SER A 227 -0.59 27.81 -5.37
CA SER A 227 -0.31 26.75 -4.40
C SER A 227 -1.58 26.21 -3.74
N HIS A 228 -2.52 27.08 -3.35
CA HIS A 228 -3.77 26.64 -2.73
C HIS A 228 -4.74 26.04 -3.74
N LEU A 229 -4.72 26.51 -4.99
CA LEU A 229 -5.48 25.90 -6.07
C LEU A 229 -4.98 24.46 -6.32
N MET A 230 -3.66 24.26 -6.43
CA MET A 230 -3.08 22.93 -6.57
C MET A 230 -3.36 22.05 -5.35
N LYS A 231 -3.30 22.60 -4.13
CA LYS A 231 -3.64 21.87 -2.91
C LYS A 231 -5.09 21.41 -2.92
N ALA A 232 -6.04 22.29 -3.25
CA ALA A 232 -7.45 21.94 -3.35
C ALA A 232 -7.66 20.78 -4.36
N PHE A 233 -7.14 20.89 -5.58
CA PHE A 233 -7.38 19.84 -6.59
C PHE A 233 -6.60 18.55 -6.36
N SER A 234 -5.30 18.61 -6.11
CA SER A 234 -4.48 17.40 -5.98
C SER A 234 -4.65 16.74 -4.62
N ARG A 235 -4.59 17.50 -3.52
CA ARG A 235 -4.60 16.92 -2.18
C ARG A 235 -6.01 16.69 -1.65
N ASP A 236 -6.90 17.67 -1.80
CA ASP A 236 -8.23 17.57 -1.17
C ASP A 236 -9.21 16.80 -2.04
N LEU A 237 -9.29 17.14 -3.33
CA LEU A 237 -10.19 16.43 -4.25
C LEU A 237 -9.61 15.07 -4.66
N PHE A 238 -8.42 15.03 -5.26
CA PHE A 238 -7.90 13.80 -5.83
C PHE A 238 -7.42 12.81 -4.76
N ASP A 239 -6.46 13.17 -3.92
CA ASP A 239 -5.99 12.27 -2.86
C ASP A 239 -7.05 12.06 -1.76
N GLY A 240 -7.73 13.14 -1.35
CA GLY A 240 -8.68 13.12 -0.24
C GLY A 240 -10.01 12.45 -0.56
N VAL A 241 -10.72 12.91 -1.61
CA VAL A 241 -12.03 12.35 -1.96
C VAL A 241 -11.89 11.01 -2.66
N CYS A 242 -11.09 10.92 -3.73
CA CYS A 242 -10.97 9.67 -4.47
C CYS A 242 -10.25 8.59 -3.65
N GLY A 243 -9.14 8.95 -2.98
CA GLY A 243 -8.47 8.03 -2.04
C GLY A 243 -9.38 7.60 -0.89
N GLY A 244 -10.18 8.52 -0.34
CA GLY A 244 -11.20 8.19 0.66
C GLY A 244 -12.23 7.17 0.17
N VAL A 245 -12.68 7.28 -1.08
CA VAL A 245 -13.59 6.29 -1.70
C VAL A 245 -12.91 4.92 -1.87
N ASN A 246 -11.64 4.89 -2.28
CA ASN A 246 -10.89 3.63 -2.36
C ASN A 246 -10.77 2.95 -0.99
N HIS A 247 -10.48 3.71 0.06
CA HIS A 247 -10.43 3.17 1.42
C HIS A 247 -11.80 2.64 1.86
N MET A 248 -12.89 3.36 1.60
CA MET A 248 -14.24 2.88 1.89
C MET A 248 -14.57 1.57 1.16
N ALA A 249 -14.17 1.45 -0.10
CA ALA A 249 -14.37 0.23 -0.88
C ALA A 249 -13.55 -0.94 -0.31
N GLY A 250 -12.28 -0.70 0.06
CA GLY A 250 -11.44 -1.69 0.73
C GLY A 250 -12.05 -2.16 2.05
N ASP A 251 -12.49 -1.23 2.90
CA ASP A 251 -13.13 -1.55 4.17
C ASP A 251 -14.45 -2.33 3.97
N LEU A 252 -15.24 -2.03 2.93
CA LEU A 252 -16.45 -2.79 2.61
C LEU A 252 -16.11 -4.24 2.21
N VAL A 253 -15.10 -4.41 1.36
CA VAL A 253 -14.66 -5.74 0.91
C VAL A 253 -14.09 -6.54 2.07
N LEU A 254 -13.29 -5.91 2.94
CA LEU A 254 -12.74 -6.55 4.13
C LEU A 254 -13.81 -6.91 5.15
N ALA A 255 -14.82 -6.04 5.35
CA ALA A 255 -15.96 -6.38 6.19
C ALA A 255 -16.67 -7.66 5.70
N GLY A 256 -16.86 -7.80 4.39
CA GLY A 256 -17.37 -9.02 3.77
C GLY A 256 -16.41 -10.20 3.91
N TRP A 257 -15.11 -9.97 3.74
CA TRP A 257 -14.06 -10.99 3.86
C TRP A 257 -14.03 -11.62 5.26
N ASN A 258 -14.02 -10.81 6.32
CA ASN A 258 -14.09 -11.31 7.70
C ASN A 258 -15.45 -11.99 7.98
N LEU A 259 -16.55 -11.52 7.39
CA LEU A 259 -17.83 -12.21 7.54
C LEU A 259 -17.83 -13.61 6.90
N VAL A 260 -17.09 -13.80 5.80
CA VAL A 260 -16.89 -15.12 5.19
C VAL A 260 -16.02 -16.01 6.06
N GLU A 261 -15.05 -15.46 6.79
CA GLU A 261 -14.16 -16.18 7.73
C GLU A 261 -14.91 -16.87 8.88
N VAL A 262 -16.01 -16.26 9.33
CA VAL A 262 -16.89 -16.81 10.37
C VAL A 262 -17.33 -18.25 10.06
N LEU A 263 -17.56 -18.59 8.78
CA LEU A 263 -18.05 -19.92 8.38
C LEU A 263 -17.01 -21.03 8.59
N PRO A 264 -15.79 -20.98 8.02
CA PRO A 264 -14.76 -21.96 8.29
C PRO A 264 -14.34 -21.97 9.77
N ASP A 265 -14.32 -20.83 10.44
CA ASP A 265 -14.02 -20.78 11.88
C ASP A 265 -15.10 -21.46 12.74
N ALA A 266 -16.37 -21.31 12.37
CA ALA A 266 -17.47 -22.01 13.01
C ALA A 266 -17.47 -23.53 12.73
N THR A 267 -16.87 -24.00 11.63
CA THR A 267 -17.00 -25.39 11.16
C THR A 267 -15.73 -26.23 11.34
N ILE A 268 -14.61 -25.83 10.74
CA ILE A 268 -13.33 -26.57 10.75
C ILE A 268 -12.28 -25.93 11.67
N GLY A 269 -12.53 -24.71 12.16
CA GLY A 269 -11.62 -23.95 13.03
C GLY A 269 -11.35 -24.59 14.40
N ASN A 270 -12.14 -25.58 14.83
CA ASN A 270 -11.90 -26.32 16.07
C ASN A 270 -10.77 -27.36 15.94
N LEU A 271 -10.28 -27.63 14.72
CA LEU A 271 -9.12 -28.48 14.47
C LEU A 271 -7.89 -27.61 14.23
N GLU A 272 -6.75 -27.96 14.81
CA GLU A 272 -5.50 -27.19 14.68
C GLU A 272 -5.10 -26.94 13.22
N SER A 273 -5.22 -27.96 12.36
CA SER A 273 -4.94 -27.83 10.93
C SER A 273 -5.97 -26.96 10.21
N GLY A 274 -7.26 -27.07 10.56
CA GLY A 274 -8.33 -26.25 10.00
C GLY A 274 -8.18 -24.78 10.38
N ARG A 275 -7.81 -24.53 11.63
CA ARG A 275 -7.45 -23.20 12.16
C ARG A 275 -6.31 -22.56 11.38
N LYS A 276 -5.16 -23.25 11.28
CA LYS A 276 -4.00 -22.75 10.53
C LYS A 276 -4.32 -22.47 9.07
N LEU A 277 -5.09 -23.36 8.43
CA LEU A 277 -5.51 -23.17 7.04
C LEU A 277 -6.40 -21.93 6.89
N THR A 278 -7.39 -21.78 7.77
CA THR A 278 -8.34 -20.65 7.76
C THR A 278 -7.58 -19.34 7.97
N THR A 279 -6.84 -19.21 9.08
CA THR A 279 -6.00 -18.04 9.35
C THR A 279 -5.08 -17.69 8.17
N THR A 280 -4.39 -18.68 7.60
CA THR A 280 -3.48 -18.44 6.47
C THR A 280 -4.21 -17.92 5.24
N LEU A 281 -5.37 -18.52 4.92
CA LEU A 281 -6.18 -18.12 3.78
C LEU A 281 -6.72 -16.69 3.93
N PHE A 282 -7.28 -16.37 5.09
CA PHE A 282 -7.93 -15.08 5.32
C PHE A 282 -6.92 -13.95 5.55
N ASP A 283 -5.82 -14.18 6.25
CA ASP A 283 -4.72 -13.22 6.36
C ASP A 283 -4.13 -12.89 4.97
N ASN A 284 -3.85 -13.91 4.16
CA ASN A 284 -3.33 -13.68 2.81
C ASN A 284 -4.38 -12.99 1.92
N GLY A 285 -5.66 -13.33 2.08
CA GLY A 285 -6.74 -12.66 1.37
C GLY A 285 -6.87 -11.18 1.73
N GLN A 286 -6.72 -10.81 3.00
CA GLN A 286 -6.66 -9.42 3.43
C GLN A 286 -5.49 -8.69 2.76
N VAL A 287 -4.29 -9.29 2.76
CA VAL A 287 -3.12 -8.73 2.08
C VAL A 287 -3.37 -8.50 0.58
N TRP A 288 -4.09 -9.42 -0.07
CA TRP A 288 -4.48 -9.28 -1.47
C TRP A 288 -5.48 -8.14 -1.70
N VAL A 289 -6.52 -8.02 -0.86
CA VAL A 289 -7.50 -6.94 -0.96
C VAL A 289 -6.80 -5.59 -0.80
N GLU A 290 -5.96 -5.44 0.22
CA GLU A 290 -5.17 -4.23 0.47
C GLU A 290 -4.28 -3.88 -0.72
N TYR A 291 -3.54 -4.85 -1.24
CA TYR A 291 -2.71 -4.67 -2.43
C TYR A 291 -3.52 -4.17 -3.63
N LEU A 292 -4.67 -4.79 -3.92
CA LEU A 292 -5.51 -4.40 -5.04
C LEU A 292 -6.07 -2.98 -4.87
N THR A 293 -6.49 -2.61 -3.66
CA THR A 293 -6.99 -1.25 -3.38
C THR A 293 -5.88 -0.20 -3.37
N ASP A 294 -4.63 -0.60 -3.09
CA ASP A 294 -3.48 0.30 -3.12
C ASP A 294 -3.05 0.66 -4.54
N ILE A 295 -3.10 -0.29 -5.47
CA ILE A 295 -2.56 -0.13 -6.83
C ILE A 295 -3.53 0.51 -7.83
N VAL A 296 -4.83 0.52 -7.53
CA VAL A 296 -5.82 1.21 -8.38
C VAL A 296 -5.63 2.73 -8.30
N PRO A 297 -6.10 3.51 -9.30
CA PRO A 297 -5.93 4.95 -9.28
C PRO A 297 -6.41 5.56 -7.98
N THR A 298 -5.62 6.50 -7.45
CA THR A 298 -5.85 7.17 -6.15
C THR A 298 -5.68 6.27 -4.92
N GLY A 299 -5.29 5.00 -5.08
CA GLY A 299 -4.81 4.15 -3.99
C GLY A 299 -3.41 4.55 -3.52
N ASP A 300 -3.03 4.13 -2.30
CA ASP A 300 -1.80 4.60 -1.66
C ASP A 300 -0.53 4.24 -2.45
N ALA A 301 -0.47 3.03 -3.03
CA ALA A 301 0.65 2.64 -3.88
C ALA A 301 0.65 3.41 -5.20
N TRP A 302 -0.50 3.55 -5.84
CA TRP A 302 -0.63 4.31 -7.06
C TRP A 302 -0.15 5.75 -6.88
N LEU A 303 -0.52 6.41 -5.77
CA LEU A 303 -0.09 7.76 -5.41
C LEU A 303 1.42 7.85 -5.17
N ARG A 304 2.05 6.84 -4.55
CA ARG A 304 3.51 6.76 -4.40
C ARG A 304 4.22 6.59 -5.74
N VAL A 305 3.71 5.72 -6.61
CA VAL A 305 4.33 5.40 -7.91
C VAL A 305 4.28 6.60 -8.86
N HIS A 306 3.19 7.38 -8.80
CA HIS A 306 2.96 8.57 -9.62
C HIS A 306 3.40 9.88 -8.98
N ALA A 307 4.11 9.82 -7.85
CA ALA A 307 4.65 10.97 -7.14
C ALA A 307 5.88 11.59 -7.82
N PRO A 308 5.81 12.77 -8.45
CA PRO A 308 7.02 13.45 -8.91
C PRO A 308 7.78 14.07 -7.73
N SER A 309 9.09 14.21 -7.88
CA SER A 309 9.87 15.13 -7.04
C SER A 309 10.26 16.36 -7.84
N LEU A 310 9.56 17.46 -7.58
CA LEU A 310 9.86 18.76 -8.17
C LEU A 310 11.16 19.35 -7.63
N GLN A 311 11.57 18.99 -6.41
CA GLN A 311 12.80 19.47 -5.79
C GLN A 311 14.04 18.77 -6.35
N GLU A 312 13.95 17.46 -6.61
CA GLU A 312 15.07 16.67 -7.13
C GLU A 312 15.00 16.46 -8.64
N PHE A 313 14.00 17.03 -9.31
CA PHE A 313 13.70 16.82 -10.74
C PHE A 313 13.63 15.33 -11.14
N LYS A 314 13.14 14.48 -10.22
CA LYS A 314 13.01 13.04 -10.47
C LYS A 314 11.62 12.71 -10.99
N LEU A 315 11.60 11.91 -12.06
CA LEU A 315 10.38 11.32 -12.60
C LEU A 315 9.74 10.37 -11.57
N PRO A 316 8.41 10.20 -11.59
CA PRO A 316 7.68 9.53 -10.51
C PRO A 316 8.17 8.13 -10.12
N VAL A 317 8.24 7.21 -11.08
CA VAL A 317 8.69 5.83 -10.82
C VAL A 317 10.11 5.81 -10.25
N VAL A 318 11.02 6.61 -10.81
CA VAL A 318 12.41 6.70 -10.32
C VAL A 318 12.46 7.27 -8.90
N TYR A 319 11.59 8.22 -8.59
CA TYR A 319 11.49 8.80 -7.26
C TYR A 319 11.04 7.75 -6.23
N ASN A 320 9.97 7.00 -6.50
CA ASN A 320 9.50 5.93 -5.63
C ASN A 320 10.56 4.84 -5.41
N LEU A 321 11.22 4.40 -6.48
CA LEU A 321 12.30 3.40 -6.41
C LEU A 321 13.51 3.89 -5.62
N GLY A 322 13.78 5.20 -5.62
CA GLY A 322 14.89 5.82 -4.89
C GLY A 322 14.63 6.12 -3.42
N MET A 323 13.38 6.05 -2.93
CA MET A 323 13.06 6.35 -1.52
C MET A 323 13.71 5.35 -0.54
N PRO A 324 14.18 5.78 0.65
CA PRO A 324 14.64 4.84 1.67
C PRO A 324 13.48 3.99 2.23
N GLU A 325 13.80 2.90 2.94
CA GLU A 325 12.78 2.02 3.56
C GLU A 325 11.88 2.81 4.54
N HIS A 326 12.47 3.72 5.31
CA HIS A 326 11.76 4.64 6.19
C HIS A 326 11.98 6.07 5.71
N PHE A 327 10.91 6.76 5.35
CA PHE A 327 10.95 8.14 4.89
C PHE A 327 9.84 8.96 5.55
N THR A 328 10.21 10.02 6.28
CA THR A 328 9.25 10.89 7.00
C THR A 328 9.05 12.24 6.31
N GLY A 329 9.67 12.48 5.15
CA GLY A 329 9.59 13.75 4.44
C GLY A 329 8.30 13.94 3.64
N ASP A 330 7.50 12.87 3.50
CA ASP A 330 6.28 12.84 2.70
C ASP A 330 5.33 11.79 3.26
N THR A 331 4.07 12.19 3.49
CA THR A 331 3.03 11.37 4.11
C THR A 331 2.72 10.11 3.32
N ARG A 332 3.01 10.06 2.02
CA ARG A 332 2.79 8.88 1.17
C ARG A 332 3.69 7.70 1.53
N TRP A 333 4.86 7.95 2.13
CA TRP A 333 5.81 6.93 2.60
C TRP A 333 5.96 6.86 4.11
N GLU A 334 5.47 7.86 4.85
CA GLU A 334 5.64 7.98 6.31
C GLU A 334 5.18 6.74 7.09
N TYR A 335 4.12 6.08 6.61
CA TYR A 335 3.45 4.99 7.33
C TYR A 335 3.73 3.59 6.76
N ILE A 336 4.75 3.43 5.91
CA ILE A 336 5.10 2.12 5.33
C ILE A 336 6.59 1.82 5.47
N ARG A 337 6.94 0.54 5.41
CA ARG A 337 8.31 0.11 5.09
C ARG A 337 8.43 -0.05 3.59
N ASN A 338 9.11 0.89 2.93
CA ASN A 338 9.31 0.89 1.49
C ASN A 338 10.44 -0.06 1.07
N THR A 339 10.25 -1.35 1.34
CA THR A 339 11.23 -2.40 1.04
C THR A 339 11.40 -2.59 -0.48
N PRO A 340 12.51 -3.18 -0.95
CA PRO A 340 12.66 -3.55 -2.37
C PRO A 340 11.49 -4.38 -2.90
N PHE A 341 10.95 -5.29 -2.09
CA PHE A 341 9.78 -6.10 -2.47
C PHE A 341 8.55 -5.22 -2.72
N ARG A 342 8.17 -4.38 -1.74
CA ARG A 342 7.02 -3.47 -1.85
C ARG A 342 7.12 -2.62 -3.10
N LYS A 343 8.26 -1.92 -3.26
CA LYS A 343 8.54 -1.04 -4.41
C LYS A 343 8.24 -1.73 -5.73
N THR A 344 8.73 -2.95 -5.91
CA THR A 344 8.58 -3.70 -7.15
C THR A 344 7.12 -4.06 -7.42
N ILE A 345 6.46 -4.73 -6.47
CA ILE A 345 5.10 -5.25 -6.72
C ILE A 345 4.08 -4.11 -6.86
N GLU A 346 4.21 -3.06 -6.05
CA GLU A 346 3.31 -1.90 -6.09
C GLU A 346 3.51 -1.08 -7.37
N THR A 347 4.76 -0.91 -7.82
CA THR A 347 5.06 -0.22 -9.08
C THR A 347 4.50 -0.99 -10.27
N ILE A 348 4.75 -2.31 -10.34
CA ILE A 348 4.22 -3.14 -11.42
C ILE A 348 2.69 -3.12 -11.40
N GLY A 349 2.08 -3.31 -10.24
CA GLY A 349 0.63 -3.31 -10.07
C GLY A 349 -0.02 -2.00 -10.49
N ALA A 350 0.53 -0.86 -10.05
CA ALA A 350 -0.01 0.46 -10.39
C ALA A 350 0.07 0.75 -11.89
N LEU A 351 1.20 0.43 -12.53
CA LEU A 351 1.37 0.61 -13.97
C LEU A 351 0.45 -0.31 -14.79
N LEU A 352 0.23 -1.56 -14.33
CA LEU A 352 -0.73 -2.46 -14.97
C LEU A 352 -2.17 -1.96 -14.82
N ALA A 353 -2.51 -1.36 -13.67
CA ALA A 353 -3.81 -0.73 -13.47
C ALA A 353 -4.03 0.42 -14.47
N ASP A 354 -3.00 1.25 -14.72
CA ASP A 354 -3.07 2.32 -15.72
C ASP A 354 -3.32 1.77 -17.13
N VAL A 355 -2.60 0.69 -17.51
CA VAL A 355 -2.80 0.03 -18.81
C VAL A 355 -4.21 -0.52 -18.94
N ALA A 356 -4.71 -1.22 -17.91
CA ALA A 356 -6.07 -1.77 -17.91
C ALA A 356 -7.12 -0.67 -18.09
N ILE A 357 -6.95 0.47 -17.43
CA ILE A 357 -7.84 1.63 -17.55
C ILE A 357 -7.74 2.25 -18.94
N GLY A 358 -6.52 2.46 -19.45
CA GLY A 358 -6.29 2.96 -20.81
C GLY A 358 -6.96 2.08 -21.87
N LEU A 359 -6.88 0.76 -21.72
CA LEU A 359 -7.55 -0.19 -22.62
C LEU A 359 -9.08 -0.13 -22.48
N SER A 360 -9.61 -0.07 -21.25
CA SER A 360 -11.06 0.00 -21.02
C SER A 360 -11.69 1.30 -21.52
N THR A 361 -10.97 2.42 -21.39
CA THR A 361 -11.42 3.76 -21.84
C THR A 361 -11.21 3.94 -23.34
N GLY A 362 -10.16 3.35 -23.92
CA GLY A 362 -9.92 3.34 -25.37
C GLY A 362 -10.91 2.48 -26.17
N GLN A 363 -11.65 1.58 -25.52
CA GLN A 363 -12.72 0.78 -26.14
C GLN A 363 -14.09 1.50 -26.19
N VAL A 364 -14.21 2.73 -25.66
CA VAL A 364 -15.44 3.52 -25.74
C VAL A 364 -15.58 4.19 -27.12
N ASN A 365 -16.08 3.41 -28.09
CA ASN A 365 -16.66 3.80 -29.39
C ASN A 365 -15.91 4.78 -30.32
N LEU A 366 -15.13 4.21 -31.25
CA LEU A 366 -14.91 4.75 -32.61
C LEU A 366 -16.03 4.33 -33.60
N THR A 367 -17.24 4.09 -33.13
CA THR A 367 -18.41 3.80 -33.99
C THR A 367 -19.57 4.72 -33.63
N SER A 368 -19.42 5.99 -34.01
CA SER A 368 -20.53 6.93 -34.15
C SER A 368 -20.33 7.77 -35.41
N ASP A 369 -20.56 7.17 -36.58
CA ASP A 369 -21.30 7.75 -37.72
C ASP A 369 -21.28 6.75 -38.89
N SER A 370 -22.40 6.42 -39.52
CA SER A 370 -22.94 7.32 -40.54
C SER A 370 -24.41 7.00 -40.88
N GLY A 371 -25.28 7.95 -40.52
CA GLY A 371 -26.25 8.63 -41.40
C GLY A 371 -27.32 7.86 -42.20
N PRO A 372 -28.54 8.43 -42.35
CA PRO A 372 -29.63 7.82 -43.11
C PRO A 372 -29.35 7.82 -44.62
N LYS A 373 -29.64 6.70 -45.29
CA LYS A 373 -29.59 6.56 -46.74
C LYS A 373 -30.57 7.54 -47.41
N ARG A 374 -30.06 8.60 -48.03
CA ARG A 374 -30.81 9.35 -49.05
C ARG A 374 -30.95 8.46 -50.28
N SER A 375 -32.15 7.95 -50.51
CA SER A 375 -32.59 7.53 -51.83
C SER A 375 -32.93 8.77 -52.65
N LEU A 376 -32.28 8.95 -53.79
CA LEU A 376 -32.77 9.82 -54.86
C LEU A 376 -33.22 8.94 -56.05
N PRO A 377 -34.25 9.37 -56.80
CA PRO A 377 -34.92 8.58 -57.83
C PRO A 377 -34.05 8.25 -59.05
#